data_AF-B3JQ22-F1
#
_entry.id   AF-B3JQ22-F1
#
_cell.length_a   1.000
_cell.length_b   1.000
_cell.length_c   1.000
_cell.angle_alpha   90.00
_cell.angle_beta   90.00
_cell.angle_gamma   90.00
#
_symmetry.space_group_name_H-M   'P 1'
#
loop_
_entity.id
_entity.type
_entity.pdbx_description
1 polymer ?
#
loop_
_entity_poly.entity_id
_entity_poly.type
_entity_poly.pdbx_seq_one_letter_code
_entity_poly.pdbx_strand_id
1 'polypeptide(L)'
;MANCIYANFMQLTDGEKQSGIKRINLDVKFLRGEREAKSLLSGKFVTANTLLILVDGENSGEVFRSSIDGYQGSTFKQLRINENMNEEYVLQVINLHRKILRESKVGSAIPHLNKKIFKAIEVPIPPYKEQQKIIKAITKAFMSLDLIMESL
;
A
#
# COMPACT_ATOMS: atom_id res chain seq x y z
N MET A 1 -1.26 11.21 27.44
CA MET A 1 -0.95 10.12 26.49
C MET A 1 -1.37 10.61 25.11
N ALA A 2 -0.43 10.79 24.18
CA ALA A 2 -0.76 11.32 22.86
C ALA A 2 -1.25 10.17 21.98
N ASN A 3 -2.57 10.07 21.78
CA ASN A 3 -3.13 9.28 20.68
C ASN A 3 -2.72 9.98 19.38
N CYS A 4 -1.61 9.57 18.78
CA CYS A 4 -1.21 10.06 17.46
C CYS A 4 -2.07 9.37 16.40
N ILE A 5 -2.92 10.17 15.75
CA ILE A 5 -3.75 9.71 14.64
C ILE A 5 -2.84 9.56 13.42
N TYR A 6 -2.64 8.30 13.01
CA TYR A 6 -1.81 7.93 11.87
C TYR A 6 -2.31 8.52 10.54
N ALA A 7 -3.60 8.88 10.47
CA ALA A 7 -4.22 9.53 9.31
C ALA A 7 -3.57 10.84 8.87
N ASN A 8 -2.89 11.57 9.76
CA ASN A 8 -2.29 12.86 9.40
C ASN A 8 -1.02 12.71 8.56
N PHE A 9 -0.44 11.51 8.52
CA PHE A 9 0.82 11.23 7.83
C PHE A 9 0.64 10.44 6.53
N MET A 10 -0.61 10.14 6.16
CA MET A 10 -0.94 9.42 4.94
C MET A 10 -2.13 10.02 4.23
N GLN A 11 -2.08 10.00 2.90
CA GLN A 11 -3.19 10.45 2.07
C GLN A 11 -3.49 9.43 0.98
N LEU A 12 -4.78 9.25 0.68
CA LEU A 12 -5.25 8.43 -0.43
C LEU A 12 -5.73 9.33 -1.55
N THR A 13 -5.06 9.28 -2.71
CA THR A 13 -5.39 10.09 -3.87
C THR A 13 -5.60 9.24 -5.12
N ASP A 14 -6.05 9.85 -6.21
CA ASP A 14 -6.15 9.22 -7.53
C ASP A 14 -5.04 9.73 -8.44
N GLY A 15 -4.64 8.92 -9.41
CA GLY A 15 -3.82 9.35 -10.55
C GLY A 15 -4.49 10.45 -11.37
N GLU A 16 -3.67 11.21 -12.09
CA GLU A 16 -4.15 12.28 -12.97
C GLU A 16 -4.87 11.69 -14.18
N LYS A 17 -6.05 12.21 -14.52
CA LYS A 17 -6.80 11.70 -15.67
C LYS A 17 -6.06 12.08 -16.96
N GLN A 18 -5.66 11.08 -17.74
CA GLN A 18 -5.08 11.26 -19.07
C GLN A 18 -5.82 10.41 -20.11
N SER A 19 -5.80 10.85 -21.36
CA SER A 19 -6.42 10.19 -22.50
C SER A 19 -5.61 10.41 -23.77
N GLY A 20 -5.67 9.45 -24.70
CA GLY A 20 -4.96 9.50 -25.98
C GLY A 20 -3.54 8.93 -25.94
N ILE A 21 -3.01 8.60 -24.75
CA ILE A 21 -1.68 7.99 -24.57
C ILE A 21 -1.86 6.53 -24.16
N LYS A 22 -1.31 5.60 -24.95
CA LYS A 22 -1.35 4.17 -24.65
C LYS A 22 -0.38 3.86 -23.50
N ARG A 23 -0.89 3.30 -22.38
CA ARG A 23 -0.07 2.87 -21.24
C ARG A 23 -0.60 1.57 -20.65
N ILE A 24 0.24 0.88 -19.87
CA ILE A 24 -0.13 -0.36 -19.18
C ILE A 24 -1.10 -0.05 -18.03
N ASN A 25 -2.11 -0.90 -17.86
CA ASN A 25 -3.01 -0.91 -16.71
C ASN A 25 -2.34 -1.60 -15.53
N LEU A 26 -2.12 -0.87 -14.45
CA LEU A 26 -1.57 -1.35 -13.19
C LEU A 26 -2.70 -1.93 -12.33
N ASP A 27 -3.30 -3.04 -12.78
CA ASP A 27 -4.25 -3.82 -11.99
C ASP A 27 -3.53 -4.86 -11.11
N VAL A 28 -4.29 -5.44 -10.16
CA VAL A 28 -3.75 -6.38 -9.17
C VAL A 28 -3.07 -7.58 -9.83
N LYS A 29 -3.64 -8.11 -10.91
CA LYS A 29 -3.11 -9.30 -11.58
C LYS A 29 -1.80 -8.99 -12.26
N PHE A 30 -1.70 -7.83 -12.93
CA PHE A 30 -0.45 -7.37 -13.51
C PHE A 30 0.62 -7.14 -12.43
N LEU A 31 0.28 -6.43 -11.35
CA LEU A 31 1.23 -6.11 -10.27
C LEU A 31 1.71 -7.34 -9.49
N ARG A 32 0.96 -8.45 -9.51
CA ARG A 32 1.37 -9.74 -8.96
C ARG A 32 2.08 -10.66 -9.96
N GLY A 33 2.20 -10.25 -11.23
CA GLY A 33 2.73 -11.10 -12.30
C GLY A 33 1.81 -12.26 -12.71
N GLU A 34 0.54 -12.23 -12.30
CA GLU A 34 -0.46 -13.27 -12.62
C GLU A 34 -1.03 -13.13 -14.04
N ARG A 35 -0.79 -11.99 -14.70
CA ARG A 35 -1.32 -11.71 -16.05
C ARG A 35 -0.38 -10.81 -16.83
N GLU A 36 -0.35 -11.02 -18.15
CA GLU A 36 0.25 -10.09 -19.10
C GLU A 36 -0.34 -8.68 -19.03
N ALA A 37 0.50 -7.71 -19.39
CA ALA A 37 0.16 -6.29 -19.39
C ALA A 37 -1.01 -5.97 -20.34
N LYS A 38 -2.13 -5.50 -19.78
CA LYS A 38 -3.20 -4.90 -20.58
C LYS A 38 -2.91 -3.43 -20.81
N SER A 39 -2.88 -2.98 -22.06
CA SER A 39 -2.77 -1.55 -22.37
C SER A 39 -4.14 -0.86 -22.39
N LEU A 40 -4.20 0.40 -21.97
CA LEU A 40 -5.35 1.29 -22.09
C LEU A 40 -4.94 2.58 -22.82
N LEU A 41 -5.90 3.25 -23.46
CA LEU A 41 -5.71 4.56 -24.10
C LEU A 41 -6.10 5.74 -23.20
N SER A 42 -6.72 5.46 -22.06
CA SER A 42 -7.09 6.47 -21.06
C SER A 42 -7.18 5.84 -19.68
N GLY A 43 -6.97 6.66 -18.66
CA GLY A 43 -7.03 6.22 -17.27
C GLY A 43 -6.47 7.25 -16.31
N LYS A 44 -6.31 6.85 -15.05
CA LYS A 44 -5.67 7.65 -14.00
C LYS A 44 -4.18 7.37 -14.01
N PHE A 45 -3.41 8.25 -14.61
CA PHE A 45 -1.96 8.11 -14.75
C PHE A 45 -1.26 8.22 -13.40
N VAL A 46 -0.29 7.35 -13.19
CA VAL A 46 0.66 7.38 -12.08
C VAL A 46 2.07 7.11 -12.61
N THR A 47 3.06 7.74 -11.99
CA THR A 47 4.47 7.52 -12.31
C THR A 47 4.99 6.24 -11.66
N ALA A 48 6.07 5.70 -12.20
CA ALA A 48 6.88 4.67 -11.53
C ALA A 48 7.22 5.07 -10.08
N ASN A 49 7.48 4.07 -9.25
CA ASN A 49 7.72 4.15 -7.81
C ASN A 49 6.57 4.66 -6.94
N THR A 50 5.37 4.85 -7.51
CA THR A 50 4.17 5.19 -6.74
C THR A 50 3.69 4.00 -5.90
N LEU A 51 3.35 4.25 -4.63
CA LEU A 51 2.66 3.28 -3.79
C LEU A 51 1.16 3.25 -4.14
N LEU A 52 0.65 2.06 -4.43
CA LEU A 52 -0.74 1.78 -4.76
C LEU A 52 -1.34 0.85 -3.72
N ILE A 53 -2.35 1.31 -2.99
CA ILE A 53 -3.05 0.51 -1.97
C ILE A 53 -4.39 0.01 -2.50
N LEU A 54 -4.66 -1.28 -2.31
CA LEU A 54 -5.96 -1.85 -2.62
C LEU A 54 -7.02 -1.27 -1.68
N VAL A 55 -8.03 -0.64 -2.26
CA VAL A 55 -9.18 -0.10 -1.54
C VAL A 55 -10.47 -0.88 -1.78
N ASP A 56 -10.41 -1.86 -2.68
CA ASP A 56 -11.53 -2.70 -3.07
C ASP A 56 -11.06 -4.14 -3.29
N GLY A 57 -11.88 -5.10 -2.85
CA GLY A 57 -11.63 -6.53 -2.94
C GLY A 57 -11.14 -7.16 -1.63
N GLU A 58 -11.04 -8.49 -1.64
CA GLU A 58 -10.67 -9.30 -0.47
C GLU A 58 -9.26 -9.04 0.07
N ASN A 59 -8.42 -8.36 -0.72
CA ASN A 59 -7.07 -7.98 -0.34
C ASN A 59 -6.94 -6.48 -0.01
N SER A 60 -8.04 -5.80 0.31
CA SER A 60 -8.04 -4.40 0.76
C SER A 60 -6.98 -4.18 1.86
N GLY A 61 -6.20 -3.10 1.72
CA GLY A 61 -5.07 -2.78 2.58
C GLY A 61 -3.70 -3.28 2.10
N GLU A 62 -3.65 -4.17 1.10
CA GLU A 62 -2.38 -4.56 0.46
C GLU A 62 -1.81 -3.40 -0.36
N VAL A 63 -0.49 -3.18 -0.27
CA VAL A 63 0.22 -2.08 -0.92
C VAL A 63 1.23 -2.64 -1.92
N PHE A 64 1.26 -2.05 -3.11
CA PHE A 64 2.19 -2.35 -4.18
C PHE A 64 3.01 -1.12 -4.52
N ARG A 65 4.24 -1.29 -4.99
CA ARG A 65 5.01 -0.22 -5.62
C ARG A 65 5.01 -0.44 -7.13
N SER A 66 4.55 0.53 -7.90
CA SER A 66 4.58 0.44 -9.36
C SER A 66 6.03 0.50 -9.86
N SER A 67 6.48 -0.45 -10.67
CA SER A 67 7.81 -0.44 -11.30
C SER A 67 7.89 0.45 -12.55
N ILE A 68 6.73 0.81 -13.12
CA ILE A 68 6.62 1.56 -14.38
C ILE A 68 5.53 2.63 -14.28
N ASP A 69 5.62 3.59 -15.20
CA ASP A 69 4.54 4.52 -15.52
C ASP A 69 3.33 3.76 -16.09
N GLY A 70 2.13 4.10 -15.62
CA GLY A 70 0.94 3.39 -16.05
C GLY A 70 -0.37 4.01 -15.60
N TYR A 71 -1.47 3.37 -15.96
CA TYR A 71 -2.79 3.73 -15.48
C TYR A 71 -3.13 2.91 -14.24
N GLN A 72 -3.44 3.60 -13.14
CA GLN A 72 -3.93 3.04 -11.89
C GLN A 72 -5.18 2.18 -12.14
N GLY A 73 -5.14 0.92 -11.73
CA GLY A 73 -6.31 0.03 -11.75
C GLY A 73 -7.45 0.56 -10.88
N SER A 74 -8.69 0.22 -11.22
CA SER A 74 -9.89 0.80 -10.58
C SER A 74 -10.03 0.50 -9.09
N THR A 75 -9.45 -0.60 -8.61
CA THR A 75 -9.48 -1.04 -7.20
C THR A 75 -8.40 -0.37 -6.34
N PHE A 76 -7.54 0.47 -6.93
CA PHE A 76 -6.43 1.12 -6.24
C PHE A 76 -6.70 2.57 -5.88
N LYS A 77 -5.97 3.05 -4.88
CA LYS A 77 -5.63 4.47 -4.68
C LYS A 77 -4.12 4.63 -4.59
N GLN A 78 -3.62 5.82 -4.90
CA GLN A 78 -2.27 6.20 -4.54
C GLN A 78 -2.18 6.40 -3.03
N LEU A 79 -1.20 5.76 -2.39
CA LEU A 79 -0.84 6.01 -1.00
C LEU A 79 0.31 7.01 -0.98
N ARG A 80 0.08 8.20 -0.43
CA ARG A 80 1.10 9.21 -0.18
C ARG A 80 1.45 9.19 1.29
N ILE A 81 2.73 9.09 1.59
CA ILE A 81 3.27 9.10 2.96
C ILE A 81 4.00 10.42 3.16
N ASN A 82 3.81 11.04 4.32
CA ASN A 82 4.47 12.28 4.68
C ASN A 82 5.99 12.09 4.73
N GLU A 83 6.75 13.04 4.19
CA GLU A 83 8.22 13.00 4.12
C GLU A 83 8.93 12.89 5.48
N ASN A 84 8.25 13.29 6.56
CA ASN A 84 8.78 13.16 7.93
C ASN A 84 8.64 11.74 8.50
N MET A 85 8.07 10.82 7.72
CA MET A 85 7.90 9.42 8.10
C MET A 85 8.84 8.53 7.31
N ASN A 86 9.35 7.49 7.96
CA ASN A 86 10.04 6.43 7.26
C ASN A 86 9.00 5.58 6.51
N GLU A 87 9.08 5.56 5.18
CA GLU A 87 8.11 4.87 4.32
C GLU A 87 7.97 3.39 4.67
N GLU A 88 9.07 2.67 4.84
CA GLU A 88 9.05 1.24 5.18
C GLU A 88 8.40 1.00 6.54
N TYR A 89 8.69 1.85 7.55
CA TYR A 89 8.00 1.77 8.84
C TYR A 89 6.49 1.89 8.66
N VAL A 90 6.05 2.79 7.78
CA VAL A 90 4.63 2.96 7.50
C VAL A 90 4.00 1.77 6.83
N LEU A 91 4.69 1.17 5.86
CA LEU A 91 4.24 -0.05 5.21
C LEU A 91 4.14 -1.21 6.19
N GLN A 92 5.10 -1.36 7.12
CA GLN A 92 5.03 -2.39 8.17
C GLN A 92 3.85 -2.19 9.12
N VAL A 93 3.53 -0.95 9.48
CA VAL A 93 2.37 -0.64 10.31
C VAL A 93 1.05 -0.96 9.60
N ILE A 94 0.93 -0.62 8.31
CA ILE A 94 -0.24 -1.00 7.50
C ILE A 94 -0.37 -2.53 7.44
N ASN A 95 0.73 -3.23 7.19
CA ASN A 95 0.76 -4.69 7.14
C ASN A 95 0.32 -5.33 8.46
N LEU A 96 0.77 -4.80 9.61
CA LEU A 96 0.35 -5.26 10.94
C LEU A 96 -1.18 -5.18 11.13
N HIS A 97 -1.81 -4.14 10.58
CA HIS A 97 -3.25 -3.92 10.71
C HIS A 97 -4.07 -4.45 9.52
N ARG A 98 -3.43 -5.13 8.55
CA ARG A 98 -4.09 -5.59 7.32
C ARG A 98 -5.28 -6.50 7.59
N LYS A 99 -5.23 -7.32 8.65
CA LYS A 99 -6.37 -8.15 9.07
C LYS A 99 -7.61 -7.29 9.38
N ILE A 100 -7.45 -6.25 10.19
CA ILE A 100 -8.53 -5.32 10.55
C ILE A 100 -9.04 -4.56 9.33
N LEU A 101 -8.13 -4.13 8.45
CA LEU A 101 -8.48 -3.43 7.20
C LEU A 101 -9.28 -4.31 6.23
N ARG A 102 -9.02 -5.63 6.21
CA ARG A 102 -9.73 -6.61 5.39
C ARG A 102 -11.07 -7.03 5.99
N GLU A 103 -11.13 -7.16 7.31
CA GLU A 103 -12.28 -7.72 8.04
C GLU A 103 -13.36 -6.67 8.35
N SER A 104 -13.20 -5.42 7.90
CA SER A 104 -14.22 -4.37 8.03
C SER A 104 -15.45 -4.55 7.12
N LYS A 105 -15.82 -5.79 6.78
CA LYS A 105 -16.95 -6.11 5.91
C LYS A 105 -18.27 -5.68 6.58
N VAL A 106 -19.20 -5.15 5.78
CA VAL A 106 -20.60 -4.97 6.19
C VAL A 106 -21.41 -6.07 5.48
N GLY A 107 -21.72 -7.15 6.21
CA GLY A 107 -22.46 -8.30 5.67
C GLY A 107 -21.69 -9.09 4.60
N SER A 108 -22.40 -9.62 3.59
CA SER A 108 -21.85 -10.40 2.48
C SER A 108 -21.27 -9.55 1.33
N ALA A 109 -21.15 -8.23 1.51
CA ALA A 109 -20.67 -7.33 0.48
C ALA A 109 -19.16 -7.50 0.23
N ILE A 110 -18.71 -7.17 -0.99
CA ILE A 110 -17.29 -7.12 -1.35
C ILE A 110 -16.57 -6.18 -0.37
N PRO A 111 -15.41 -6.58 0.18
CA PRO A 111 -14.70 -5.74 1.14
C PRO A 111 -14.19 -4.48 0.45
N HIS A 112 -14.60 -3.32 0.96
CA HIS A 112 -14.00 -2.05 0.62
C HIS A 112 -13.19 -1.57 1.82
N LEU A 113 -12.02 -0.99 1.56
CA LEU A 113 -11.21 -0.39 2.60
C LEU A 113 -12.02 0.70 3.30
N ASN A 114 -12.37 0.42 4.56
CA ASN A 114 -13.10 1.38 5.36
C ASN A 114 -12.18 2.55 5.72
N LYS A 115 -12.37 3.68 5.02
CA LYS A 115 -11.56 4.90 5.22
C LYS A 115 -11.58 5.41 6.66
N LYS A 116 -12.67 5.18 7.41
CA LYS A 116 -12.74 5.59 8.82
C LYS A 116 -11.80 4.73 9.66
N ILE A 117 -11.84 3.41 9.49
CA ILE A 117 -10.95 2.48 10.19
C ILE A 117 -9.49 2.72 9.79
N PHE A 118 -9.21 2.89 8.50
CA PHE A 118 -7.86 3.19 8.02
C PHE A 118 -7.29 4.47 8.65
N LYS A 119 -8.11 5.51 8.81
CA LYS A 119 -7.71 6.75 9.49
C LYS A 119 -7.67 6.64 11.02
N ALA A 120 -8.40 5.69 11.59
CA ALA A 120 -8.48 5.46 13.03
C ALA A 120 -7.44 4.46 13.54
N ILE A 121 -6.50 4.00 12.70
CA ILE A 121 -5.36 3.22 13.17
C ILE A 121 -4.57 4.10 14.15
N GLU A 122 -4.59 3.72 15.43
CA GLU A 122 -3.83 4.36 16.49
C GLU A 122 -2.51 3.62 16.67
N VAL A 123 -1.41 4.23 16.23
CA VAL A 123 -0.07 3.66 16.37
C VAL A 123 0.83 4.76 16.91
N PRO A 124 1.60 4.50 17.99
CA PRO A 124 2.57 5.47 18.46
C PRO A 124 3.57 5.73 17.33
N ILE A 125 3.76 7.00 16.99
CA ILE A 125 4.73 7.40 15.97
C ILE A 125 6.01 7.76 16.70
N PRO A 126 7.02 6.87 16.75
CA PRO A 126 8.26 7.20 17.42
C PRO A 126 9.07 8.19 16.54
N PRO A 127 10.10 8.84 17.10
CA PRO A 127 10.98 9.72 16.32
C PRO A 127 11.56 8.99 15.10
N TYR A 128 11.83 9.72 14.02
CA TYR A 128 12.28 9.14 12.75
C TYR A 128 13.49 8.18 12.90
N LYS A 129 14.49 8.54 13.73
CA LYS A 129 15.64 7.67 14.01
C LYS A 129 15.24 6.32 14.61
N GLU A 130 14.21 6.31 15.44
CA GLU A 130 13.70 5.09 16.05
C GLU A 130 12.92 4.24 15.04
N GLN A 131 12.15 4.88 14.14
CA GLN A 131 11.53 4.19 13.00
C GLN A 131 12.58 3.45 12.16
N GLN A 132 13.73 4.08 11.88
CA GLN A 132 14.84 3.45 11.17
C GLN A 132 15.44 2.25 11.93
N LYS A 133 15.60 2.34 13.25
CA LYS A 133 16.08 1.21 14.07
C LYS A 133 15.11 0.04 14.04
N ILE A 134 13.81 0.32 14.15
CA ILE A 134 12.75 -0.70 14.06
C ILE A 134 12.83 -1.42 12.71
N ILE A 135 12.91 -0.68 11.61
CA ILE A 135 13.04 -1.29 10.27
C ILE A 135 14.32 -2.12 10.16
N LYS A 136 15.46 -1.61 10.63
CA LYS A 136 16.71 -2.37 10.61
C LYS A 136 16.61 -3.69 11.39
N ALA A 137 15.92 -3.70 12.52
CA ALA A 137 15.70 -4.90 13.31
C ALA A 137 14.79 -5.90 12.58
N ILE A 138 13.69 -5.43 11.98
CA ILE A 138 12.76 -6.23 11.18
C ILE A 138 13.48 -6.86 9.99
N THR A 139 14.22 -6.07 9.20
CA THR A 139 14.98 -6.55 8.06
C THR A 139 16.01 -7.61 8.47
N LYS A 140 16.76 -7.37 9.55
CA LYS A 140 17.74 -8.35 10.04
C LYS A 140 17.06 -9.67 10.44
N ALA A 141 15.91 -9.62 11.09
CA ALA A 141 15.17 -10.81 11.47
C ALA A 141 14.70 -11.61 10.24
N PHE A 142 14.11 -10.94 9.24
CA PHE A 142 13.69 -11.61 8.01
C PHE A 142 14.87 -12.24 7.25
N MET A 143 16.00 -11.53 7.12
CA MET A 143 17.21 -12.10 6.50
C MET A 143 17.67 -13.39 7.19
N SER A 144 17.60 -13.44 8.53
CA SER A 144 17.95 -14.67 9.26
C SER A 144 16.95 -15.80 9.01
N LEU A 145 15.65 -15.49 8.89
CA LEU A 145 14.62 -16.47 8.57
C LEU A 145 14.78 -17.02 7.14
N ASP A 146 15.08 -16.16 6.17
CA ASP A 146 15.30 -16.54 4.77
C ASP A 146 16.49 -17.50 4.65
N LEU A 147 17.61 -17.20 5.32
CA LEU A 147 18.78 -18.09 5.35
C LEU A 147 18.47 -19.46 5.95
N ILE A 148 17.62 -19.52 6.99
CA ILE A 148 17.16 -20.79 7.56
C ILE A 148 16.28 -21.53 6.54
N MET A 149 15.35 -20.84 5.89
CA MET A 149 14.47 -21.44 4.89
C MET A 149 15.22 -21.98 3.67
N GLU A 150 16.30 -21.33 3.23
CA GLU A 150 17.15 -21.84 2.14
C GLU A 150 17.95 -23.10 2.54
N SER A 151 18.13 -23.34 3.84
CA SER A 151 18.85 -24.50 4.37
C SER A 151 17.96 -25.72 4.67
N LEU A 152 16.65 -25.59 4.52
CA LEU A 152 15.65 -26.66 4.70
C LEU A 152 15.26 -27.29 3.37
#